data_AF-A0A4Y7TMQ5-F1
#
_entry.id   AF-A0A4Y7TMQ5-F1
#
_cell.length_a   1.000
_cell.length_b   1.000
_cell.length_c   1.000
_cell.angle_alpha   90.00
_cell.angle_beta   90.00
_cell.angle_gamma   90.00
#
_symmetry.space_group_name_H-M   'P 1'
#
loop_
_entity.id
_entity.type
_entity.pdbx_description
1 polymer ?
#
loop_
_entity_poly.entity_id
_entity_poly.type
_entity_poly.pdbx_seq_one_letter_code
_entity_poly.pdbx_strand_id
1 'polypeptide(L)'
;MSISSTPAASSIADLFVTPDGATLVIFFQAHNVGPRRAPLAKILQKGGAYLCTDPKDADILLVDPESVDGKQHIRTWVAGGDKLGLHYRWIDACVKAGRMLADGDGWGGFIAVDDGAPLGDDEDDELGESAQKSACTFVTL
;
A
#
# COMPACT_ATOMS: atom_id res chain seq x y z
N MET A 1 31.36 -30.58 -11.38
CA MET A 1 29.97 -30.09 -11.42
C MET A 1 30.05 -28.58 -11.26
N SER A 2 29.82 -27.85 -12.34
CA SER A 2 30.05 -26.41 -12.40
C SER A 2 28.78 -25.67 -11.98
N ILE A 3 28.87 -24.81 -10.95
CA ILE A 3 27.95 -23.68 -10.81
C ILE A 3 28.79 -22.41 -10.60
N SER A 4 29.08 -21.72 -11.70
CA SER A 4 29.46 -20.32 -11.66
C SER A 4 28.20 -19.52 -11.35
N SER A 5 27.98 -19.17 -10.10
CA SER A 5 27.00 -18.14 -9.73
C SER A 5 27.76 -16.85 -9.49
N THR A 6 28.00 -16.11 -10.58
CA THR A 6 28.38 -14.70 -10.54
C THR A 6 27.13 -13.90 -10.17
N PRO A 7 27.04 -13.21 -9.02
CA PRO A 7 25.95 -12.26 -8.80
C PRO A 7 26.25 -10.98 -9.59
N ALA A 8 25.85 -10.96 -10.86
CA ALA A 8 25.96 -9.81 -11.74
C ALA A 8 24.71 -8.92 -11.62
N ALA A 9 24.92 -7.70 -11.11
CA ALA A 9 23.99 -6.57 -11.05
C ALA A 9 22.66 -6.81 -10.30
N SER A 10 22.36 -5.96 -9.32
CA SER A 10 21.08 -5.90 -8.60
C SER A 10 19.92 -5.53 -9.55
N SER A 11 19.52 -6.46 -10.41
CA SER A 11 18.33 -6.35 -11.23
C SER A 11 17.12 -6.62 -10.37
N ILE A 12 16.13 -5.73 -10.46
CA ILE A 12 14.84 -5.85 -9.78
C ILE A 12 14.04 -7.07 -10.29
N ALA A 13 14.47 -7.68 -11.40
CA ALA A 13 13.85 -8.86 -11.99
C ALA A 13 13.76 -9.99 -10.95
N ASP A 14 12.57 -10.55 -10.82
CA ASP A 14 12.25 -11.66 -9.89
C ASP A 14 12.52 -11.34 -8.40
N LEU A 15 12.53 -10.06 -8.03
CA LEU A 15 12.72 -9.67 -6.63
C LEU A 15 11.46 -9.89 -5.78
N PHE A 16 10.28 -9.94 -6.39
CA PHE A 16 8.99 -10.13 -5.72
C PHE A 16 8.29 -11.40 -6.18
N VAL A 17 9.05 -12.49 -6.25
CA VAL A 17 8.52 -13.85 -6.48
C VAL A 17 8.73 -14.68 -5.22
N THR A 18 7.85 -15.64 -5.01
CA THR A 18 8.01 -16.63 -3.93
C THR A 18 9.23 -17.51 -4.17
N PRO A 19 9.80 -18.13 -3.12
CA PRO A 19 10.92 -19.07 -3.28
C PRO A 19 10.59 -20.26 -4.22
N ASP A 20 9.32 -20.61 -4.35
CA ASP A 20 8.81 -21.62 -5.28
C ASP A 20 8.67 -21.13 -6.74
N GLY A 21 8.97 -19.85 -6.99
CA GLY A 21 8.86 -19.22 -8.31
C GLY A 21 7.44 -18.77 -8.68
N ALA A 22 6.48 -18.87 -7.77
CA ALA A 22 5.13 -18.34 -7.98
C ALA A 22 5.09 -16.82 -7.87
N THR A 23 4.26 -16.21 -8.70
CA THR A 23 3.95 -14.77 -8.69
C THR A 23 3.29 -14.37 -7.38
N LEU A 24 3.84 -13.34 -6.72
CA LEU A 24 3.27 -12.79 -5.50
C LEU A 24 2.11 -11.85 -5.84
N VAL A 25 0.93 -12.08 -5.27
CA VAL A 25 -0.25 -11.23 -5.48
C VAL A 25 -0.26 -10.14 -4.42
N ILE A 26 -0.13 -8.89 -4.85
CA ILE A 26 0.01 -7.74 -3.96
C ILE A 26 -1.13 -6.76 -4.21
N PHE A 27 -1.86 -6.42 -3.16
CA PHE A 27 -2.77 -5.28 -3.17
C PHE A 27 -2.02 -4.04 -2.71
N PHE A 28 -2.05 -2.97 -3.50
CA PHE A 28 -1.32 -1.74 -3.19
C PHE A 28 -2.26 -0.54 -3.03
N GLN A 29 -2.46 -0.13 -1.78
CA GLN A 29 -3.35 0.95 -1.39
C GLN A 29 -2.64 1.92 -0.45
N ALA A 30 -1.97 2.90 -1.02
CA ALA A 30 -1.35 3.98 -0.28
C ALA A 30 -1.71 5.31 -0.95
N HIS A 31 -2.76 5.97 -0.46
CA HIS A 31 -3.22 7.26 -1.01
C HIS A 31 -2.29 8.41 -0.64
N ASN A 32 -1.68 8.35 0.54
CA ASN A 32 -0.73 9.36 1.04
C ASN A 32 0.63 9.40 0.31
N VAL A 33 0.94 8.43 -0.55
CA VAL A 33 2.24 8.41 -1.27
C VAL A 33 2.25 9.28 -2.54
N GLY A 34 1.10 9.86 -2.89
CA GLY A 34 0.95 10.80 -4.00
C GLY A 34 1.64 10.34 -5.30
N PRO A 35 2.53 11.16 -5.91
CA PRO A 35 3.15 10.84 -7.19
C PRO A 35 4.08 9.62 -7.15
N ARG A 36 4.49 9.16 -5.95
CA ARG A 36 5.38 8.01 -5.78
C ARG A 36 4.65 6.67 -5.97
N ARG A 37 3.31 6.66 -6.02
CA ARG A 37 2.50 5.45 -6.19
C ARG A 37 2.83 4.71 -7.50
N ALA A 38 2.80 5.41 -8.64
CA ALA A 38 3.02 4.78 -9.94
C ALA A 38 4.44 4.19 -10.12
N PRO A 39 5.53 4.87 -9.70
CA PRO A 39 6.87 4.29 -9.65
C PRO A 39 6.96 3.01 -8.83
N LEU A 40 6.37 2.99 -7.62
CA LEU A 40 6.37 1.84 -6.73
C LEU A 40 5.61 0.65 -7.35
N ALA A 41 4.44 0.91 -7.94
CA ALA A 41 3.68 -0.11 -8.66
C ALA A 41 4.49 -0.72 -9.83
N LYS A 42 5.22 0.12 -10.57
CA LYS A 42 6.10 -0.36 -11.66
C LYS A 42 7.27 -1.18 -11.14
N ILE A 43 7.84 -0.87 -9.98
CA ILE A 43 8.92 -1.64 -9.35
C ILE A 43 8.42 -3.04 -9.01
N LEU A 44 7.23 -3.16 -8.42
CA LEU A 44 6.61 -4.44 -8.08
C LEU A 44 6.38 -5.30 -9.33
N GLN A 45 5.77 -4.74 -10.36
CA GLN A 45 5.52 -5.43 -11.63
C GLN A 45 6.83 -5.86 -12.31
N LYS A 46 7.85 -5.01 -12.30
CA LYS A 46 9.18 -5.35 -12.86
C LYS A 46 9.88 -6.47 -12.11
N GLY A 47 9.60 -6.63 -10.82
CA GLY A 47 10.13 -7.72 -10.03
C GLY A 47 9.26 -8.96 -9.97
N GLY A 48 8.27 -9.07 -10.86
CA GLY A 48 7.50 -10.30 -11.04
C GLY A 48 6.26 -10.42 -10.16
N ALA A 49 5.91 -9.39 -9.39
CA ALA A 49 4.66 -9.37 -8.62
C ALA A 49 3.46 -8.99 -9.50
N TYR A 50 2.30 -9.54 -9.14
CA TYR A 50 1.02 -9.16 -9.73
C TYR A 50 0.29 -8.19 -8.80
N LEU A 51 -0.16 -7.06 -9.36
CA LEU A 51 -0.96 -6.08 -8.61
C LEU A 51 -2.44 -6.39 -8.80
N CYS A 52 -3.12 -6.79 -7.73
CA CYS A 52 -4.56 -6.98 -7.76
C CYS A 52 -5.31 -5.70 -7.33
N THR A 53 -6.55 -5.57 -7.81
CA THR A 53 -7.50 -4.52 -7.40
C THR A 53 -8.25 -4.87 -6.13
N ASP A 54 -8.36 -6.16 -5.83
CA ASP A 54 -9.17 -6.68 -4.75
C ASP A 54 -8.28 -7.20 -3.61
N PRO A 55 -8.43 -6.68 -2.38
CA PRO A 55 -7.62 -7.12 -1.25
C PRO A 55 -7.88 -8.60 -0.90
N LYS A 56 -9.02 -9.16 -1.32
CA LYS A 56 -9.42 -10.57 -1.14
C LYS A 56 -8.51 -11.56 -1.87
N ASP A 57 -7.99 -11.19 -3.02
CA ASP A 57 -7.13 -12.05 -3.84
C ASP A 57 -5.64 -11.85 -3.51
N ALA A 58 -5.32 -10.84 -2.70
CA ALA A 58 -3.94 -10.51 -2.34
C ALA A 58 -3.34 -11.44 -1.29
N ASP A 59 -2.10 -11.88 -1.52
CA ASP A 59 -1.25 -12.50 -0.50
C ASP A 59 -0.73 -11.44 0.48
N ILE A 60 -0.39 -10.26 -0.04
CA ILE A 60 0.18 -9.14 0.72
C ILE A 60 -0.61 -7.86 0.47
N LEU A 61 -0.93 -7.14 1.53
CA LEU A 61 -1.52 -5.80 1.49
C LEU A 61 -0.43 -4.77 1.78
N LEU A 62 -0.04 -4.00 0.77
CA LEU A 62 0.80 -2.83 0.92
C LEU A 62 -0.08 -1.60 1.19
N VAL A 63 -0.03 -1.13 2.43
CA VAL A 63 -0.84 -0.03 2.94
C VAL A 63 0.03 1.05 3.60
N ASP A 64 -0.61 2.16 3.94
CA ASP A 64 -0.03 3.22 4.76
C ASP A 64 -0.68 3.18 6.16
N PRO A 65 -0.02 2.62 7.20
CA PRO A 65 -0.62 2.49 8.53
C PRO A 65 -0.89 3.86 9.21
N GLU A 66 -0.34 4.94 8.67
CA GLU A 66 -0.58 6.31 9.15
C GLU A 66 -1.91 6.88 8.59
N SER A 67 -2.38 6.37 7.45
CA SER A 67 -3.63 6.77 6.79
C SER A 67 -4.85 6.07 7.39
N VAL A 68 -5.98 6.78 7.42
CA VAL A 68 -7.30 6.23 7.83
C VAL A 68 -7.67 5.02 6.98
N ASP A 69 -7.54 5.09 5.65
CA ASP A 69 -7.78 3.97 4.74
C ASP A 69 -6.88 2.78 5.07
N GLY A 70 -5.58 3.03 5.29
CA GLY A 70 -4.63 1.97 5.58
C GLY A 70 -4.94 1.26 6.90
N LYS A 71 -5.28 2.01 7.95
CA LYS A 71 -5.77 1.44 9.22
C LYS A 71 -7.05 0.62 9.04
N GLN A 72 -7.99 1.10 8.23
CA GLN A 72 -9.22 0.36 7.92
C GLN A 72 -8.92 -0.98 7.22
N HIS A 73 -7.99 -0.98 6.26
CA HIS A 73 -7.55 -2.21 5.59
C HIS A 73 -6.86 -3.17 6.56
N ILE A 74 -6.00 -2.67 7.47
CA ILE A 74 -5.34 -3.49 8.49
C ILE A 74 -6.38 -4.12 9.41
N ARG A 75 -7.36 -3.36 9.90
CA ARG A 75 -8.43 -3.89 10.76
C ARG A 75 -9.32 -4.92 10.08
N THR A 76 -9.61 -4.70 8.80
CA THR A 76 -10.54 -5.58 8.06
C THR A 76 -9.87 -6.89 7.64
N TRP A 77 -8.61 -6.83 7.21
CA TRP A 77 -7.94 -7.95 6.53
C TRP A 77 -6.79 -8.57 7.33
N VAL A 78 -6.11 -7.77 8.15
CA VAL A 78 -4.91 -8.19 8.90
C VAL A 78 -5.27 -8.58 10.33
N ALA A 79 -6.17 -7.84 10.99
CA ALA A 79 -6.58 -8.16 12.36
C ALA A 79 -7.33 -9.50 12.49
N GLY A 80 -7.95 -9.97 11.40
CA GLY A 80 -8.54 -11.31 11.30
C GLY A 80 -7.51 -12.43 11.19
N GLY A 81 -6.23 -12.11 10.93
CA GLY A 81 -5.16 -13.09 10.69
C GLY A 81 -5.20 -13.73 9.30
N ASP A 82 -6.16 -13.36 8.45
CA ASP A 82 -6.31 -13.92 7.11
C ASP A 82 -5.22 -13.46 6.14
N LYS A 83 -4.64 -12.26 6.35
CA LYS A 83 -3.71 -11.64 5.41
C LYS A 83 -2.58 -10.89 6.07
N LEU A 84 -1.49 -10.70 5.33
CA LEU A 84 -0.34 -9.94 5.77
C LEU A 84 -0.44 -8.47 5.33
N GLY A 85 -0.45 -7.56 6.30
CA GLY A 85 -0.31 -6.12 6.07
C GLY A 85 1.14 -5.67 6.17
N LEU A 86 1.63 -4.98 5.16
CA LEU A 86 2.95 -4.37 5.13
C LEU A 86 2.85 -2.89 4.79
N HIS A 87 3.79 -2.11 5.31
CA HIS A 87 3.96 -0.72 4.95
C HIS A 87 4.53 -0.59 3.54
N TYR A 88 4.05 0.36 2.73
CA TYR A 88 4.59 0.59 1.37
C TYR A 88 6.12 0.78 1.29
N ARG A 89 6.77 1.22 2.37
CA ARG A 89 8.23 1.40 2.46
C ARG A 89 8.99 0.08 2.38
N TRP A 90 8.32 -1.05 2.59
CA TRP A 90 8.85 -2.38 2.35
C TRP A 90 9.41 -2.54 0.93
N ILE A 91 8.78 -1.92 -0.08
CA ILE A 91 9.26 -1.98 -1.48
C ILE A 91 10.68 -1.38 -1.58
N ASP A 92 10.88 -0.18 -1.01
CA ASP A 92 12.19 0.48 -0.99
C ASP A 92 13.23 -0.35 -0.21
N ALA A 93 12.82 -0.98 0.89
CA ALA A 93 13.69 -1.84 1.68
C ALA A 93 14.13 -3.09 0.90
N CYS A 94 13.21 -3.75 0.20
CA CYS A 94 13.50 -4.88 -0.68
C CYS A 94 14.46 -4.50 -1.82
N VAL A 95 14.23 -3.35 -2.46
CA VAL A 95 15.13 -2.82 -3.50
C VAL A 95 16.52 -2.51 -2.93
N LYS A 96 16.59 -1.89 -1.75
CA LYS A 96 17.86 -1.55 -1.09
C LYS A 96 18.63 -2.79 -0.63
N ALA A 97 17.91 -3.82 -0.16
CA ALA A 97 18.49 -5.10 0.23
C ALA A 97 18.87 -5.97 -0.99
N GLY A 98 18.32 -5.67 -2.18
CA GLY A 98 18.49 -6.46 -3.39
C GLY A 98 17.84 -7.85 -3.30
N ARG A 99 16.91 -8.06 -2.36
CA ARG A 99 16.18 -9.31 -2.15
C ARG A 99 14.80 -9.06 -1.54
N MET A 100 13.88 -10.00 -1.69
CA MET A 100 12.61 -9.98 -0.95
C MET A 100 12.87 -10.16 0.54
N LEU A 101 12.40 -9.21 1.36
CA LEU A 101 12.37 -9.35 2.81
C LEU A 101 11.12 -10.13 3.18
N ALA A 102 11.26 -11.45 3.32
CA ALA A 102 10.18 -12.39 3.62
C ALA A 102 10.05 -12.64 5.15
N ASP A 103 9.24 -13.63 5.52
CA ASP A 103 8.99 -14.05 6.90
C ASP A 103 10.28 -14.30 7.71
N GLY A 104 11.29 -14.95 7.11
CA GLY A 104 12.57 -15.21 7.77
C GLY A 104 13.38 -13.96 8.15
N ASP A 105 13.12 -12.81 7.50
CA ASP A 105 13.69 -11.51 7.82
C ASP A 105 12.70 -10.64 8.64
N GLY A 106 11.58 -11.21 9.10
CA GLY A 106 10.50 -10.48 9.76
C GLY A 106 9.90 -9.38 8.89
N TRP A 107 9.87 -9.59 7.57
CA TRP A 107 9.48 -8.60 6.56
C TRP A 107 10.27 -7.28 6.66
N GLY A 108 11.48 -7.33 7.21
CA GLY A 108 12.33 -6.15 7.43
C GLY A 108 11.81 -5.18 8.50
N GLY A 109 10.84 -5.58 9.33
CA GLY A 109 10.22 -4.70 10.33
C GLY A 109 9.18 -3.74 9.77
N PHE A 110 8.70 -3.97 8.54
CA PHE A 110 7.67 -3.15 7.90
C PHE A 110 6.25 -3.73 8.03
N ILE A 111 6.03 -4.62 9.01
CA ILE A 111 4.72 -5.21 9.27
C ILE A 111 3.78 -4.10 9.77
N ALA A 112 2.65 -3.96 9.11
CA ALA A 112 1.61 -3.01 9.49
C ALA A 112 0.71 -3.67 10.54
N VAL A 113 0.79 -3.17 11.77
CA VAL A 113 -0.01 -3.64 12.91
C VAL A 113 -1.04 -2.58 13.27
N ASP A 114 -2.24 -3.01 13.66
CA ASP A 114 -3.23 -2.08 14.18
C ASP A 114 -2.81 -1.61 15.57
N ASP A 115 -2.65 -0.30 15.73
CA ASP A 115 -2.30 0.33 17.01
C ASP A 115 -3.51 0.46 17.95
N GLY A 116 -4.71 0.04 17.53
CA GLY A 116 -5.95 0.23 18.29
C GLY A 116 -6.44 1.68 18.35
N ALA A 117 -5.67 2.64 17.84
CA ALA A 117 -6.04 4.04 17.79
C ALA A 117 -7.37 4.27 17.05
N PRO A 118 -8.27 5.14 17.53
CA PRO A 118 -9.50 5.45 16.81
C PRO A 118 -9.17 5.89 15.37
N LEU A 119 -9.95 5.39 14.41
CA LEU A 119 -9.99 5.99 13.07
C LEU A 119 -10.61 7.36 13.33
N GLY A 120 -9.83 8.44 13.21
CA GLY A 120 -10.31 9.76 13.55
C GLY A 120 -11.65 10.01 12.88
N ASP A 121 -12.67 10.31 13.67
CA ASP A 121 -13.87 10.95 13.17
C ASP A 121 -13.36 12.26 12.55
N ASP A 122 -13.43 12.39 11.22
CA ASP A 122 -13.36 13.70 10.58
C ASP A 122 -14.37 14.57 11.33
N GLU A 123 -13.87 15.53 12.11
CA GLU A 123 -14.68 16.47 12.86
C GLU A 123 -15.52 17.28 11.85
N ASP A 124 -16.74 16.79 11.62
CA ASP A 124 -17.84 17.44 10.91
C ASP A 124 -18.36 18.59 11.79
N ASP A 125 -17.61 19.68 11.88
CA ASP A 125 -18.04 20.89 12.59
C ASP A 125 -17.44 22.16 11.94
N GLU A 126 -18.00 22.57 10.79
CA GLU A 126 -18.11 24.00 10.48
C GLU A 126 -19.53 24.34 9.98
N LEU A 127 -20.49 24.24 10.91
CA LEU A 127 -21.78 24.92 10.81
C LEU A 127 -21.59 26.44 10.96
N GLY A 128 -21.25 27.10 9.86
CA GLY A 128 -21.35 28.54 9.68
C GLY A 128 -22.63 28.95 8.94
N GLU A 129 -23.80 28.74 9.54
CA GLU A 129 -25.06 29.34 9.07
C GLU A 129 -25.10 30.83 9.45
N SER A 130 -25.17 31.74 8.47
CA SER A 130 -25.61 33.13 8.68
C SER A 130 -26.12 33.77 7.37
N ALA A 131 -27.45 33.97 7.36
CA ALA A 131 -28.31 34.54 6.34
C ALA A 131 -27.89 35.90 5.74
N GLN A 132 -28.35 36.22 4.51
CA GLN A 132 -29.48 37.15 4.29
C GLN A 132 -29.75 37.48 2.80
N LYS A 133 -30.98 37.14 2.38
CA LYS A 133 -31.96 37.97 1.66
C LYS A 133 -31.64 38.46 0.24
N SER A 134 -32.34 37.83 -0.71
CA SER A 134 -33.39 38.47 -1.54
C SER A 134 -32.97 39.65 -2.45
N ALA A 135 -32.91 39.38 -3.76
CA ALA A 135 -33.56 40.22 -4.76
C ALA A 135 -33.71 39.47 -6.10
N CYS A 136 -34.92 39.00 -6.38
CA CYS A 136 -35.42 38.96 -7.75
C CYS A 136 -35.42 40.40 -8.29
N THR A 137 -34.85 40.65 -9.46
CA THR A 137 -35.40 41.68 -10.36
C THR A 137 -35.19 41.22 -11.80
N PHE A 138 -36.27 40.65 -12.31
CA PHE A 138 -36.62 40.57 -13.70
C PHE A 138 -36.90 42.00 -14.21
N VAL A 139 -36.24 42.46 -15.26
CA VAL A 139 -36.91 43.33 -16.25
C VAL A 139 -36.26 43.27 -17.63
N THR A 140 -37.13 42.95 -18.57
CA THR A 140 -37.05 43.04 -20.02
C THR A 140 -36.76 44.46 -20.50
N LEU A 141 -35.93 44.59 -21.54
CA LEU A 141 -36.16 45.49 -22.68
C LEU A 141 -35.45 44.92 -23.92
#